data_AF-A0AAV0T7G4-F1
#
_entry.id   AF-A0AAV0T7G4-F1
#
_cell.length_a   1.000
_cell.length_b   1.000
_cell.length_c   1.000
_cell.angle_alpha   90.00
_cell.angle_beta   90.00
_cell.angle_gamma   90.00
#
_symmetry.space_group_name_H-M   'P 1'
#
loop_
_entity.id
_entity.type
_entity.pdbx_description
1 polymer ?
#
loop_
_entity_poly.entity_id
_entity_poly.type
_entity_poly.pdbx_seq_one_letter_code
_entity_poly.pdbx_strand_id
1 'polypeptide(L)'
;MTDLKLKLELLEVLSNLEISQMLQKEEAKKSTGSAVHPLDTHYNMLNTNMKPLNKRGKEFKIIEKFINKTNGGSKLSINTILKIARPEEETHKGVLGSIDNHKLLWHGSRLSNFVGILSQGLRIAPPEAPSNGYLFGKGLYFADALAKSADYCCATSRNPTAVLLLADVALGTPYQVPTREFLDYKMVKDQHGCDSTHGLGRMAPAENEFETLPDGVVVPAGTLKPVDGHQHLLYNEFIVYRREQVQLRYLVALDFQNIACAAW
;
A
#
# COMPACT_ATOMS: atom_id res chain seq x y z
N MET A 1 0.17 -22.77 -8.71
CA MET A 1 -0.24 -21.35 -8.50
C MET A 1 0.94 -20.46 -8.10
N THR A 2 1.89 -20.94 -7.30
CA THR A 2 3.08 -20.20 -6.86
C THR A 2 3.97 -19.70 -8.00
N ASP A 3 4.24 -20.53 -9.02
CA ASP A 3 5.05 -20.14 -10.19
C ASP A 3 4.44 -18.97 -11.00
N LEU A 4 3.12 -19.00 -11.22
CA LEU A 4 2.43 -17.94 -11.96
C LEU A 4 2.44 -16.61 -11.20
N LYS A 5 2.23 -16.64 -9.88
CA LYS A 5 2.32 -15.45 -9.02
C LYS A 5 3.72 -14.84 -9.09
N LEU A 6 4.77 -15.66 -8.98
CA LEU A 6 6.16 -15.21 -9.10
C LEU A 6 6.45 -14.57 -10.47
N LYS A 7 5.94 -15.14 -11.56
CA LYS A 7 6.07 -14.56 -12.91
C LYS A 7 5.35 -13.23 -13.06
N LEU A 8 4.14 -13.11 -12.50
CA LEU A 8 3.40 -11.83 -12.47
C LEU A 8 4.16 -10.75 -11.69
N GLU A 9 4.67 -11.08 -10.50
CA GLU A 9 5.50 -10.17 -9.70
C GLU A 9 6.76 -9.73 -10.46
N LEU A 10 7.42 -10.66 -11.18
CA LEU A 10 8.58 -10.33 -12.00
C LEU A 10 8.22 -9.34 -13.13
N LEU A 11 7.11 -9.56 -13.83
CA LEU A 11 6.65 -8.63 -14.88
C LEU A 11 6.35 -7.23 -14.33
N GLU A 12 5.75 -7.15 -13.14
CA GLU A 12 5.50 -5.87 -12.47
C GLU A 12 6.80 -5.14 -12.13
N VAL A 13 7.81 -5.86 -11.61
CA VAL A 13 9.14 -5.30 -11.34
C VAL A 13 9.78 -4.78 -12.62
N LEU A 14 9.75 -5.56 -13.69
CA LEU A 14 10.33 -5.15 -14.98
C LEU A 14 9.63 -3.90 -15.55
N SER A 15 8.29 -3.82 -15.45
CA SER A 15 7.55 -2.62 -15.87
C SER A 15 7.95 -1.38 -15.06
N ASN A 16 8.10 -1.50 -13.74
CA ASN A 16 8.54 -0.38 -12.90
C ASN A 16 10.00 0.04 -13.18
N LEU A 17 10.87 -0.91 -13.48
CA LEU A 17 12.25 -0.63 -13.89
C LEU A 17 12.31 0.10 -15.24
N GLU A 18 11.48 -0.31 -16.20
CA GLU A 18 11.35 0.38 -17.49
C GLU A 18 10.90 1.84 -17.31
N ILE A 19 9.87 2.08 -16.48
CA ILE A 19 9.42 3.43 -16.13
C ILE A 19 10.56 4.26 -15.54
N SER A 20 11.31 3.70 -14.60
CA SER A 20 12.47 4.39 -14.01
C SER A 20 13.50 4.78 -15.06
N GLN A 21 13.79 3.90 -16.03
CA GLN A 21 14.71 4.20 -17.12
C GLN A 21 14.16 5.25 -18.09
N MET A 22 12.86 5.22 -18.37
CA MET A 22 12.20 6.22 -19.21
C MET A 22 12.28 7.61 -18.59
N LEU A 23 11.95 7.74 -17.30
CA LEU A 23 12.03 9.01 -16.57
C LEU A 23 13.46 9.56 -16.59
N GLN A 24 14.48 8.69 -16.39
CA GLN A 24 15.88 9.12 -16.46
C GLN A 24 16.26 9.64 -17.85
N LYS A 25 15.80 8.98 -18.92
CA LYS A 25 16.04 9.42 -20.30
C LYS A 25 15.35 10.73 -20.63
N GLU A 26 14.14 10.95 -20.14
CA GLU A 26 13.41 12.21 -20.33
C GLU A 26 14.10 13.38 -19.62
N GLU A 27 14.57 13.15 -18.41
CA GLU A 27 15.25 14.18 -17.64
C GLU A 27 16.63 14.52 -18.21
N ALA A 28 17.37 13.51 -18.71
CA ALA A 28 18.62 13.73 -19.45
C ALA A 28 18.46 14.57 -20.73
N LYS A 29 17.25 14.61 -21.33
CA LYS A 29 16.95 15.47 -22.49
C LYS A 29 16.67 16.92 -22.11
N LYS A 30 16.33 17.21 -20.85
CA LYS A 30 16.12 18.58 -20.36
C LYS A 30 17.48 19.20 -20.01
N SER A 31 18.16 19.77 -20.98
CA SER A 31 19.48 20.40 -20.76
C SER A 31 19.40 21.85 -20.24
N THR A 32 20.19 22.09 -19.19
CA THR A 32 20.80 23.35 -18.72
C THR A 32 19.90 24.49 -18.22
N GLY A 33 19.33 24.30 -17.02
CA GLY A 33 19.24 25.37 -16.03
C GLY A 33 20.35 25.22 -14.97
N SER A 34 20.50 26.18 -14.05
CA SER A 34 21.37 26.17 -12.85
C SER A 34 21.77 24.76 -12.38
N ALA A 35 23.01 24.56 -11.92
CA ALA A 35 23.51 23.27 -11.40
C ALA A 35 22.62 22.69 -10.29
N VAL A 36 21.58 21.95 -10.66
CA VAL A 36 20.70 21.21 -9.76
C VAL A 36 21.45 19.96 -9.31
N HIS A 37 21.38 19.64 -8.02
CA HIS A 37 22.02 18.46 -7.49
C HIS A 37 21.37 17.19 -8.09
N PRO A 38 22.13 16.13 -8.46
CA PRO A 38 21.55 14.94 -9.11
C PRO A 38 20.43 14.26 -8.31
N LEU A 39 20.49 14.30 -6.98
CA LEU A 39 19.41 13.78 -6.13
C LEU A 39 18.13 14.60 -6.23
N ASP A 40 18.23 15.93 -6.43
CA ASP A 40 17.07 16.79 -6.60
C ASP A 40 16.42 16.51 -7.96
N THR A 41 17.23 16.26 -8.99
CA THR A 41 16.76 15.78 -10.30
C THR A 41 15.97 14.47 -10.16
N HIS A 42 16.53 13.46 -9.48
CA HIS A 42 15.83 12.20 -9.23
C HIS A 42 14.56 12.38 -8.40
N TYR A 43 14.59 13.24 -7.37
CA TYR A 43 13.43 13.55 -6.56
C TYR A 43 12.31 14.21 -7.38
N ASN A 44 12.65 15.16 -8.25
CA ASN A 44 11.69 15.84 -9.13
C ASN A 44 11.03 14.84 -10.10
N MET A 45 11.78 13.85 -10.59
CA MET A 45 11.23 12.78 -11.44
C MET A 45 10.17 11.92 -10.74
N LEU A 46 10.19 11.83 -9.40
CA LEU A 46 9.16 11.12 -8.65
C LEU A 46 7.83 11.88 -8.64
N ASN A 47 7.80 13.14 -9.06
CA ASN A 47 6.60 13.99 -9.09
C ASN A 47 5.73 13.85 -7.82
N THR A 48 6.38 13.79 -6.66
CA THR A 48 5.73 13.58 -5.37
C THR A 48 6.36 14.49 -4.34
N ASN A 49 5.53 15.28 -3.67
CA ASN A 49 5.97 16.09 -2.55
C ASN A 49 6.16 15.20 -1.33
N MET A 50 7.35 15.20 -0.73
CA MET A 50 7.67 14.42 0.46
C MET A 50 8.20 15.32 1.56
N LYS A 51 7.64 15.18 2.77
CA LYS A 51 8.07 15.92 3.95
C LYS A 51 8.19 14.98 5.16
N PRO A 52 9.34 14.96 5.86
CA PRO A 52 9.45 14.20 7.10
C PRO A 52 8.41 14.64 8.13
N LEU A 53 7.75 13.67 8.76
CA LEU A 53 6.85 13.96 9.88
C LEU A 53 7.64 14.31 11.14
N ASN A 54 7.14 15.29 11.88
CA ASN A 54 7.67 15.62 13.19
C ASN A 54 7.36 14.46 14.17
N LYS A 55 8.41 13.86 14.75
CA LYS A 55 8.30 12.74 15.71
C LYS A 55 7.45 13.05 16.96
N ARG A 56 7.26 14.33 17.29
CA ARG A 56 6.43 14.80 18.41
C ARG A 56 4.98 15.10 18.00
N GLY A 57 4.67 15.06 16.70
CA GLY A 57 3.35 15.37 16.16
C GLY A 57 2.34 14.22 16.38
N LYS A 58 1.05 14.59 16.45
CA LYS A 58 -0.06 13.63 16.62
C LYS A 58 -0.12 12.59 15.50
N GLU A 59 0.03 13.00 14.23
CA GLU A 59 0.05 12.08 13.08
C GLU A 59 1.16 11.02 13.22
N PHE A 60 2.38 11.44 13.58
CA PHE A 60 3.49 10.51 13.78
C PHE A 60 3.18 9.51 14.89
N LYS A 61 2.62 9.96 16.02
CA LYS A 61 2.29 9.08 17.15
C LYS A 61 1.19 8.07 16.84
N ILE A 62 0.20 8.46 16.05
CA ILE A 62 -0.84 7.54 15.57
C ILE A 62 -0.22 6.47 14.66
N ILE A 63 0.64 6.86 13.72
CA ILE A 63 1.30 5.91 12.81
C ILE A 63 2.28 5.01 13.57
N GLU A 64 3.04 5.56 14.51
CA GLU A 64 3.92 4.79 15.41
C GLU A 64 3.14 3.75 16.22
N LYS A 65 1.97 4.13 16.76
CA LYS A 65 1.05 3.18 17.42
C LYS A 65 0.60 2.10 16.42
N PHE A 66 0.19 2.48 15.21
CA PHE A 66 -0.29 1.55 14.20
C PHE A 66 0.79 0.51 13.82
N ILE A 67 2.03 0.97 13.60
CA ILE A 67 3.20 0.12 13.35
C ILE A 67 3.38 -0.88 14.49
N ASN A 68 3.45 -0.40 15.73
CA ASN A 68 3.76 -1.25 16.90
C ASN A 68 2.65 -2.26 17.20
N LYS A 69 1.40 -1.91 16.95
CA LYS A 69 0.24 -2.77 17.26
C LYS A 69 -0.04 -3.84 16.22
N THR A 70 0.44 -3.65 14.99
CA THR A 70 0.11 -4.52 13.85
C THR A 70 1.31 -5.18 13.18
N ASN A 71 2.50 -5.10 13.79
CA ASN A 71 3.75 -5.70 13.30
C ASN A 71 3.81 -7.25 13.36
N GLY A 72 2.80 -7.92 13.91
CA GLY A 72 2.77 -9.38 14.01
C GLY A 72 3.90 -9.98 14.86
N GLY A 73 4.48 -9.21 15.77
CA GLY A 73 5.57 -9.64 16.64
C GLY A 73 6.98 -9.44 16.05
N SER A 74 7.11 -8.92 14.82
CA SER A 74 8.41 -8.59 14.25
C SER A 74 9.12 -7.50 15.04
N LYS A 75 10.41 -7.71 15.33
CA LYS A 75 11.27 -6.65 15.87
C LYS A 75 11.71 -5.73 14.74
N LEU A 76 11.43 -4.44 14.90
CA LEU A 76 11.73 -3.43 13.89
C LEU A 76 12.03 -2.08 14.53
N SER A 77 12.66 -1.19 13.76
CA SER A 77 12.82 0.22 14.12
C SER A 77 12.31 1.12 13.01
N ILE A 78 11.67 2.23 13.40
CA ILE A 78 11.21 3.25 12.46
C ILE A 78 12.42 4.09 12.04
N ASN A 79 12.76 4.06 10.76
CA ASN A 79 13.82 4.90 10.20
C ASN A 79 13.26 6.30 9.89
N THR A 80 12.27 6.36 9.01
CA THR A 80 11.59 7.62 8.66
C THR A 80 10.12 7.41 8.33
N ILE A 81 9.33 8.46 8.55
CA ILE A 81 7.95 8.57 8.09
C ILE A 81 7.85 9.88 7.32
N LEU A 82 7.58 9.79 6.03
CA LEU A 82 7.38 10.93 5.15
C LEU A 82 5.88 11.08 4.89
N LYS A 83 5.34 12.28 5.07
CA LYS A 83 4.06 12.65 4.49
C LYS A 83 4.28 12.88 3.00
N ILE A 84 3.49 12.20 2.18
CA ILE A 84 3.60 12.27 0.72
C ILE A 84 2.31 12.84 0.13
N ALA A 85 2.44 13.56 -0.98
CA ALA A 85 1.32 14.05 -1.76
C ALA A 85 1.68 14.03 -3.24
N ARG A 86 0.85 13.34 -4.03
CA ARG A 86 0.98 13.24 -5.48
C ARG A 86 0.03 14.24 -6.15
N PRO A 87 0.52 15.17 -6.99
CA PRO A 87 -0.34 16.15 -7.66
C PRO A 87 -1.45 15.52 -8.52
N GLU A 88 -1.18 14.39 -9.17
CA GLU A 88 -2.19 13.71 -10.01
C GLU A 88 -3.38 13.18 -9.21
N GLU A 89 -3.17 12.77 -7.94
CA GLU A 89 -4.23 12.25 -7.08
C GLU A 89 -5.19 13.35 -6.59
N GLU A 90 -4.87 14.62 -6.81
CA GLU A 90 -5.83 15.72 -6.60
C GLU A 90 -7.06 15.58 -7.51
N THR A 91 -6.90 14.97 -8.68
CA THR A 91 -8.03 14.68 -9.59
C THR A 91 -8.97 13.60 -9.05
N HIS A 92 -8.50 12.77 -8.12
CA HIS A 92 -9.31 11.71 -7.51
C HIS A 92 -10.27 12.25 -6.45
N LYS A 93 -10.04 13.46 -5.92
CA LYS A 93 -10.77 14.02 -4.77
C LYS A 93 -12.29 13.97 -4.90
N GLY A 94 -12.82 14.15 -6.11
CA GLY A 94 -14.26 14.08 -6.37
C GLY A 94 -14.84 12.69 -6.08
N VAL A 95 -14.19 11.63 -6.57
CA VAL A 95 -14.64 10.25 -6.32
C VAL A 95 -14.30 9.84 -4.90
N LEU A 96 -13.07 10.11 -4.45
CA LEU A 96 -12.58 9.78 -3.11
C LEU A 96 -13.51 10.33 -2.02
N GLY A 97 -13.87 11.62 -2.09
CA GLY A 97 -14.75 12.26 -1.10
C GLY A 97 -16.24 11.97 -1.27
N SER A 98 -16.65 11.26 -2.34
CA SER A 98 -18.04 10.84 -2.54
C SER A 98 -18.37 9.47 -1.93
N ILE A 99 -17.35 8.77 -1.41
CA ILE A 99 -17.45 7.41 -0.90
C ILE A 99 -17.02 7.44 0.57
N ASP A 100 -17.88 7.00 1.48
CA ASP A 100 -17.60 7.01 2.91
C ASP A 100 -16.63 5.89 3.34
N ASN A 101 -16.48 5.70 4.66
CA ASN A 101 -15.68 4.61 5.27
C ASN A 101 -14.20 4.66 4.84
N HIS A 102 -13.59 5.81 5.07
CA HIS A 102 -12.17 6.03 4.84
C HIS A 102 -11.31 5.35 5.90
N LYS A 103 -10.40 4.48 5.44
CA LYS A 103 -9.40 3.84 6.31
C LYS A 103 -7.99 4.09 5.80
N LEU A 104 -7.09 4.40 6.73
CA LEU A 104 -5.66 4.43 6.48
C LEU A 104 -5.11 3.00 6.51
N LEU A 105 -4.71 2.48 5.35
CA LEU A 105 -4.31 1.08 5.20
C LEU A 105 -2.91 0.92 4.62
N TRP A 106 -2.26 -0.19 4.98
CA TRP A 106 -0.92 -0.55 4.53
C TRP A 106 -0.93 -1.09 3.11
N HIS A 107 0.04 -0.67 2.32
CA HIS A 107 0.42 -1.30 1.05
C HIS A 107 1.92 -1.53 1.05
N GLY A 108 2.32 -2.79 0.83
CA GLY A 108 3.72 -3.18 0.71
C GLY A 108 4.02 -3.58 -0.73
N SER A 109 5.22 -3.24 -1.18
CA SER A 109 5.74 -3.64 -2.50
C SER A 109 7.26 -3.72 -2.44
N ARG A 110 7.88 -4.35 -3.43
CA ARG A 110 9.35 -4.39 -3.54
C ARG A 110 9.88 -2.98 -3.72
N LEU A 111 11.06 -2.69 -3.15
CA LEU A 111 11.69 -1.36 -3.25
C LEU A 111 11.86 -0.88 -4.71
N SER A 112 12.16 -1.80 -5.64
CA SER A 112 12.27 -1.49 -7.08
C SER A 112 11.00 -0.89 -7.69
N ASN A 113 9.84 -1.13 -7.09
CA ASN A 113 8.55 -0.67 -7.61
C ASN A 113 8.23 0.77 -7.16
N PHE A 114 8.88 1.27 -6.12
CA PHE A 114 8.53 2.56 -5.52
C PHE A 114 8.76 3.76 -6.44
N VAL A 115 9.73 3.71 -7.35
CA VAL A 115 9.91 4.79 -8.34
C VAL A 115 8.68 4.89 -9.23
N GLY A 116 8.16 3.75 -9.72
CA GLY A 116 6.93 3.71 -10.53
C GLY A 116 5.69 4.10 -9.74
N ILE A 117 5.54 3.59 -8.52
CA ILE A 117 4.39 3.93 -7.65
C ILE A 117 4.40 5.40 -7.28
N LEU A 118 5.55 5.97 -6.92
CA LEU A 118 5.65 7.37 -6.53
C LEU A 118 5.49 8.30 -7.73
N SER A 119 5.92 7.92 -8.94
CA SER A 119 5.77 8.77 -10.14
C SER A 119 4.40 8.67 -10.81
N GLN A 120 3.78 7.48 -10.83
CA GLN A 120 2.54 7.22 -11.58
C GLN A 120 1.35 6.78 -10.71
N GLY A 121 1.57 6.55 -9.41
CA GLY A 121 0.57 6.05 -8.48
C GLY A 121 0.44 4.54 -8.51
N LEU A 122 -0.42 4.00 -7.64
CA LEU A 122 -0.76 2.58 -7.67
C LEU A 122 -1.55 2.25 -8.94
N ARG A 123 -1.29 1.08 -9.53
CA ARG A 123 -1.86 0.64 -10.81
C ARG A 123 -2.59 -0.69 -10.62
N ILE A 124 -3.77 -0.80 -11.22
CA ILE A 124 -4.49 -2.07 -11.29
C ILE A 124 -3.87 -2.87 -12.43
N ALA A 125 -3.68 -4.18 -12.22
CA ALA A 125 -3.15 -5.07 -13.23
C ALA A 125 -4.00 -5.00 -14.53
N PRO A 126 -3.36 -4.97 -15.71
CA PRO A 126 -4.09 -4.74 -16.95
C PRO A 126 -4.90 -5.98 -17.37
N PRO A 127 -5.90 -5.85 -18.27
CA PRO A 127 -6.83 -6.93 -18.65
C PRO A 127 -6.14 -8.21 -19.16
N GLU A 128 -5.00 -8.08 -19.84
CA GLU A 128 -4.21 -9.18 -20.39
C GLU A 128 -3.45 -9.99 -19.33
N ALA A 129 -3.19 -9.42 -18.15
CA ALA A 129 -2.53 -10.15 -17.09
C ALA A 129 -3.41 -11.32 -16.61
N PRO A 130 -2.89 -12.53 -16.36
CA PRO A 130 -3.70 -13.62 -15.84
C PRO A 130 -4.27 -13.28 -14.46
N SER A 131 -5.56 -13.55 -14.25
CA SER A 131 -6.22 -13.35 -12.94
C SER A 131 -5.73 -14.36 -11.89
N ASN A 132 -5.16 -15.47 -12.34
CA ASN A 132 -4.64 -16.58 -11.52
C ASN A 132 -3.38 -16.15 -10.75
N GLY A 133 -3.59 -15.45 -9.63
CA GLY A 133 -2.53 -14.88 -8.79
C GLY A 133 -3.10 -13.90 -7.77
N TYR A 134 -4.25 -13.32 -8.08
CA TYR A 134 -5.03 -12.44 -7.22
C TYR A 134 -6.13 -13.24 -6.51
N LEU A 135 -6.25 -13.08 -5.20
CA LEU A 135 -7.26 -13.80 -4.40
C LEU A 135 -8.67 -13.28 -4.67
N PHE A 136 -8.79 -11.97 -4.93
CA PHE A 136 -10.07 -11.26 -5.09
C PHE A 136 -10.21 -10.56 -6.45
N GLY A 137 -9.51 -11.08 -7.46
CA GLY A 137 -9.42 -10.47 -8.79
C GLY A 137 -8.52 -9.23 -8.84
N LYS A 138 -8.51 -8.53 -9.97
CA LYS A 138 -7.57 -7.43 -10.22
C LYS A 138 -8.08 -6.17 -9.53
N GLY A 139 -7.30 -5.65 -8.60
CA GLY A 139 -7.60 -4.44 -7.85
C GLY A 139 -6.37 -3.95 -7.10
N LEU A 140 -6.53 -2.88 -6.33
CA LEU A 140 -5.50 -2.39 -5.42
C LEU A 140 -5.71 -3.03 -4.06
N TYR A 141 -4.68 -3.73 -3.57
CA TYR A 141 -4.73 -4.52 -2.34
C TYR A 141 -4.08 -3.76 -1.18
N PHE A 142 -4.80 -3.73 -0.06
CA PHE A 142 -4.37 -3.10 1.18
C PHE A 142 -4.63 -4.02 2.38
N ALA A 143 -3.95 -3.74 3.49
CA ALA A 143 -4.11 -4.47 4.74
C ALA A 143 -4.22 -3.52 5.93
N ASP A 144 -4.94 -3.95 6.97
CA ASP A 144 -4.94 -3.30 8.27
C ASP A 144 -3.83 -3.84 9.20
N ALA A 145 -3.04 -4.81 8.72
CA ALA A 145 -1.93 -5.39 9.45
C ALA A 145 -0.58 -5.11 8.76
N LEU A 146 0.33 -4.41 9.45
CA LEU A 146 1.69 -4.18 8.96
C LEU A 146 2.40 -5.51 8.61
N ALA A 147 2.24 -6.52 9.46
CA ALA A 147 2.84 -7.85 9.24
C ALA A 147 2.53 -8.42 7.86
N LYS A 148 1.28 -8.23 7.39
CA LYS A 148 0.85 -8.72 6.08
C LYS A 148 1.50 -7.96 4.93
N SER A 149 1.50 -6.63 5.00
CA SER A 149 2.07 -5.80 3.93
C SER A 149 3.59 -5.86 3.89
N ALA A 150 4.26 -6.04 5.04
CA ALA A 150 5.71 -6.16 5.12
C ALA A 150 6.26 -7.36 4.34
N ASP A 151 5.52 -8.47 4.26
CA ASP A 151 5.91 -9.66 3.47
C ASP A 151 6.11 -9.33 1.97
N TYR A 152 5.42 -8.32 1.45
CA TYR A 152 5.53 -7.87 0.06
C TYR A 152 6.76 -6.98 -0.19
N CYS A 153 7.44 -6.51 0.85
CA CYS A 153 8.65 -5.69 0.70
C CYS A 153 9.89 -6.51 0.36
N CYS A 154 9.85 -7.83 0.61
CA CYS A 154 10.97 -8.75 0.40
C CYS A 154 12.28 -8.31 1.10
N ALA A 155 12.16 -7.72 2.30
CA ALA A 155 13.33 -7.39 3.12
C ALA A 155 14.07 -8.68 3.53
N THR A 156 15.40 -8.61 3.61
CA THR A 156 16.26 -9.76 3.94
C THR A 156 17.29 -9.37 4.99
N SER A 157 17.96 -10.34 5.60
CA SER A 157 19.06 -10.06 6.54
C SER A 157 20.18 -9.20 5.94
N ARG A 158 20.37 -9.25 4.61
CA ARG A 158 21.34 -8.42 3.88
C ARG A 158 20.81 -7.03 3.52
N ASN A 159 19.50 -6.90 3.34
CA ASN A 159 18.82 -5.64 3.08
C ASN A 159 17.57 -5.54 3.96
N PRO A 160 17.75 -5.15 5.24
CA PRO A 160 16.69 -5.22 6.23
C PRO A 160 15.67 -4.09 6.12
N THR A 161 15.94 -3.08 5.28
CA THR A 161 15.08 -1.93 5.10
C THR A 161 13.89 -2.29 4.22
N ALA A 162 12.70 -2.15 4.77
CA ALA A 162 11.43 -2.23 4.06
C ALA A 162 10.85 -0.82 3.89
N VAL A 163 10.33 -0.53 2.71
CA VAL A 163 9.57 0.69 2.45
C VAL A 163 8.12 0.30 2.19
N LEU A 164 7.20 0.96 2.89
CA LEU A 164 5.76 0.72 2.81
C LEU A 164 5.02 2.03 2.58
N LEU A 165 3.81 1.92 2.04
CA LEU A 165 2.87 3.02 1.89
C LEU A 165 1.74 2.89 2.89
N LEU A 166 1.27 4.03 3.38
CA LEU A 166 -0.04 4.18 4.00
C LEU A 166 -0.89 5.05 3.07
N ALA A 167 -2.05 4.54 2.70
CA ALA A 167 -2.99 5.22 1.83
C ALA A 167 -4.33 5.43 2.53
N ASP A 168 -4.95 6.57 2.29
CA ASP A 168 -6.37 6.78 2.55
C ASP A 168 -7.17 6.03 1.47
N VAL A 169 -7.95 5.05 1.89
CA VAL A 169 -8.74 4.18 1.03
C VAL A 169 -10.21 4.37 1.37
N ALA A 170 -10.97 4.88 0.41
CA ALA A 170 -12.42 5.02 0.52
C ALA A 170 -13.10 3.68 0.21
N LEU A 171 -13.48 2.96 1.27
CA LEU A 171 -14.00 1.60 1.17
C LEU A 171 -15.50 1.55 0.87
N GLY A 172 -16.25 2.63 1.17
CA GLY A 172 -17.70 2.66 1.05
C GLY A 172 -18.34 1.50 1.81
N THR A 173 -19.27 0.82 1.15
CA THR A 173 -19.84 -0.44 1.66
C THR A 173 -19.00 -1.63 1.15
N PRO A 174 -18.25 -2.35 2.01
CA PRO A 174 -17.42 -3.47 1.56
C PRO A 174 -18.24 -4.76 1.43
N TYR A 175 -18.03 -5.49 0.34
CA TYR A 175 -18.49 -6.87 0.19
C TYR A 175 -17.56 -7.81 0.97
N GLN A 176 -18.07 -8.43 2.02
CA GLN A 176 -17.28 -9.27 2.92
C GLN A 176 -17.20 -10.71 2.42
N VAL A 177 -15.98 -11.23 2.27
CA VAL A 177 -15.73 -12.57 1.74
C VAL A 177 -14.78 -13.36 2.65
N PRO A 178 -15.20 -14.53 3.17
CA PRO A 178 -14.35 -15.34 4.06
C PRO A 178 -13.33 -16.21 3.32
N THR A 179 -13.55 -16.44 2.02
CA THR A 179 -12.73 -17.31 1.17
C THR A 179 -12.43 -16.61 -0.16
N ARG A 180 -11.53 -17.20 -0.96
CA ARG A 180 -11.14 -16.67 -2.27
C ARG A 180 -12.35 -16.58 -3.20
N GLU A 181 -12.56 -15.41 -3.79
CA GLU A 181 -13.61 -15.17 -4.79
C GLU A 181 -13.10 -14.21 -5.87
N PHE A 182 -13.13 -14.60 -7.14
CA PHE A 182 -12.63 -13.73 -8.22
C PHE A 182 -13.65 -12.65 -8.55
N LEU A 183 -13.36 -11.42 -8.15
CA LEU A 183 -14.27 -10.27 -8.29
C LEU A 183 -13.66 -9.19 -9.19
N ASP A 184 -14.54 -8.41 -9.82
CA ASP A 184 -14.18 -7.16 -10.49
C ASP A 184 -15.12 -6.02 -10.02
N TYR A 185 -14.85 -4.80 -10.48
CA TYR A 185 -15.65 -3.63 -10.12
C TYR A 185 -17.14 -3.82 -10.42
N LYS A 186 -17.47 -4.44 -11.56
CA LYS A 186 -18.84 -4.60 -12.02
C LYS A 186 -19.59 -5.59 -11.13
N MET A 187 -18.96 -6.71 -10.78
CA MET A 187 -19.55 -7.69 -9.86
C MET A 187 -19.82 -7.05 -8.50
N VAL A 188 -18.82 -6.38 -7.92
CA VAL A 188 -18.95 -5.75 -6.60
C VAL A 188 -20.01 -4.65 -6.60
N LYS A 189 -20.06 -3.82 -7.65
CA LYS A 189 -21.01 -2.70 -7.72
C LYS A 189 -22.42 -3.13 -8.12
N ASP A 190 -22.57 -3.86 -9.21
CA ASP A 190 -23.88 -4.13 -9.82
C ASP A 190 -24.60 -5.31 -9.15
N GLN A 191 -23.86 -6.33 -8.71
CA GLN A 191 -24.46 -7.55 -8.15
C GLN A 191 -24.59 -7.49 -6.62
N HIS A 192 -23.60 -6.89 -5.95
CA HIS A 192 -23.56 -6.81 -4.49
C HIS A 192 -23.90 -5.42 -3.93
N GLY A 193 -24.05 -4.40 -4.78
CA GLY A 193 -24.35 -3.04 -4.33
C GLY A 193 -23.23 -2.42 -3.47
N CYS A 194 -22.00 -2.93 -3.58
CA CYS A 194 -20.86 -2.59 -2.75
C CYS A 194 -19.83 -1.74 -3.51
N ASP A 195 -18.86 -1.16 -2.80
CA ASP A 195 -17.84 -0.26 -3.37
C ASP A 195 -16.41 -0.82 -3.29
N SER A 196 -16.21 -1.85 -2.46
CA SER A 196 -14.93 -2.53 -2.25
C SER A 196 -15.15 -3.98 -1.83
N THR A 197 -14.08 -4.76 -1.77
CA THR A 197 -14.09 -6.11 -1.20
C THR A 197 -13.29 -6.13 0.09
N HIS A 198 -13.82 -6.78 1.12
CA HIS A 198 -13.14 -7.06 2.38
C HIS A 198 -12.96 -8.56 2.54
N GLY A 199 -11.75 -9.04 2.23
CA GLY A 199 -11.32 -10.39 2.54
C GLY A 199 -11.13 -10.54 4.05
N LEU A 200 -11.94 -11.38 4.68
CA LEU A 200 -11.92 -11.55 6.14
C LEU A 200 -10.71 -12.38 6.57
N GLY A 201 -9.97 -11.90 7.57
CA GLY A 201 -8.84 -12.58 8.20
C GLY A 201 -9.19 -13.23 9.53
N ARG A 202 -8.39 -14.22 9.92
CA ARG A 202 -8.44 -14.85 11.25
C ARG A 202 -7.88 -13.96 12.36
N MET A 203 -7.09 -12.95 12.01
CA MET A 203 -6.52 -11.96 12.91
C MET A 203 -6.86 -10.56 12.41
N ALA A 204 -7.46 -9.72 13.26
CA ALA A 204 -7.82 -8.34 12.93
C ALA A 204 -7.45 -7.38 14.07
N PRO A 205 -7.13 -6.11 13.77
CA PRO A 205 -6.92 -5.09 14.80
C PRO A 205 -8.19 -4.86 15.63
N ALA A 206 -8.05 -4.75 16.95
CA ALA A 206 -9.18 -4.49 17.84
C ALA A 206 -9.81 -3.11 17.58
N GLU A 207 -11.09 -3.09 17.20
CA GLU A 207 -11.81 -1.87 16.78
C GLU A 207 -11.87 -0.78 17.85
N ASN A 208 -11.97 -1.17 19.12
CA ASN A 208 -12.00 -0.24 20.26
C ASN A 208 -10.66 0.49 20.50
N GLU A 209 -9.59 0.11 19.80
CA GLU A 209 -8.27 0.75 19.87
C GLU A 209 -7.96 1.60 18.63
N PHE A 210 -8.92 1.71 17.69
CA PHE A 210 -8.75 2.52 16.49
C PHE A 210 -8.53 3.98 16.83
N GLU A 211 -7.78 4.65 15.97
CA GLU A 211 -7.48 6.07 16.05
C GLU A 211 -8.11 6.78 14.85
N THR A 212 -8.13 8.10 14.87
CA THR A 212 -8.63 8.90 13.75
C THR A 212 -7.66 10.05 13.48
N LEU A 213 -7.30 10.22 12.22
CA LEU A 213 -6.51 11.38 11.78
C LEU A 213 -7.35 12.67 11.87
N PRO A 214 -6.73 13.86 11.90
CA PRO A 214 -7.46 15.13 12.04
C PRO A 214 -8.52 15.40 10.98
N ASP A 215 -8.41 14.78 9.81
CA ASP A 215 -9.32 14.89 8.68
C ASP A 215 -10.40 13.79 8.64
N GLY A 216 -10.49 12.95 9.67
CA GLY A 216 -11.56 11.95 9.82
C GLY A 216 -11.21 10.55 9.31
N VAL A 217 -10.06 10.37 8.65
CA VAL A 217 -9.62 9.04 8.18
C VAL A 217 -9.34 8.12 9.39
N VAL A 218 -9.98 6.96 9.41
CA VAL A 218 -9.84 5.97 10.50
C VAL A 218 -8.54 5.20 10.33
N VAL A 219 -7.77 5.07 11.41
CA VAL A 219 -6.53 4.28 11.44
C VAL A 219 -6.78 3.05 12.32
N PRO A 220 -6.69 1.82 11.77
CA PRO A 220 -6.91 0.59 12.54
C PRO A 220 -5.72 0.23 13.42
N ALA A 221 -5.27 1.17 14.26
CA ALA A 221 -4.12 1.10 15.16
C ALA A 221 -4.38 0.26 16.43
N GLY A 222 -5.07 -0.87 16.27
CA GLY A 222 -5.44 -1.77 17.36
C GLY A 222 -4.56 -3.01 17.44
N THR A 223 -4.49 -3.59 18.64
CA THR A 223 -3.80 -4.87 18.87
C THR A 223 -4.45 -5.96 18.01
N LEU A 224 -3.65 -6.73 17.26
CA LEU A 224 -4.14 -7.86 16.48
C LEU A 224 -4.72 -8.94 17.40
N LYS A 225 -5.96 -9.34 17.16
CA LYS A 225 -6.68 -10.38 17.92
C LYS A 225 -7.29 -11.43 16.99
N PRO A 226 -7.43 -12.68 17.46
CA PRO A 226 -8.21 -13.68 16.74
C PRO A 226 -9.66 -13.20 16.54
N VAL A 227 -10.21 -13.53 15.38
CA VAL A 227 -11.61 -13.31 15.02
C VAL A 227 -12.26 -14.67 14.82
N ASP A 228 -13.45 -14.85 15.38
CA ASP A 228 -14.20 -16.09 15.22
C ASP A 228 -14.68 -16.27 13.77
N GLY A 229 -14.70 -17.51 13.30
CA GLY A 229 -15.26 -17.89 12.01
C GLY A 229 -14.40 -18.86 11.19
N HIS A 230 -14.76 -18.99 9.91
CA HIS A 230 -14.14 -19.91 8.95
C HIS A 230 -13.38 -19.15 7.85
N GLN A 231 -12.60 -18.15 8.24
CA GLN A 231 -11.80 -17.34 7.33
C GLN A 231 -10.55 -18.10 6.87
N HIS A 232 -10.23 -18.01 5.58
CA HIS A 232 -9.03 -18.64 5.02
C HIS A 232 -7.78 -17.77 5.18
N LEU A 233 -7.94 -16.45 5.17
CA LEU A 233 -6.82 -15.50 5.30
C LEU A 233 -6.33 -15.43 6.74
N LEU A 234 -5.03 -15.16 6.92
CA LEU A 234 -4.48 -14.87 8.25
C LEU A 234 -4.88 -13.46 8.73
N TYR A 235 -4.70 -12.45 7.88
CA TYR A 235 -5.05 -11.05 8.12
C TYR A 235 -6.03 -10.54 7.07
N ASN A 236 -6.79 -9.49 7.40
CA ASN A 236 -7.73 -8.88 6.46
C ASN A 236 -7.04 -8.40 5.16
N GLU A 237 -7.80 -8.37 4.08
CA GLU A 237 -7.46 -7.69 2.83
C GLU A 237 -8.58 -6.75 2.44
N PHE A 238 -8.22 -5.55 2.01
CA PHE A 238 -9.15 -4.57 1.47
C PHE A 238 -8.78 -4.31 0.02
N ILE A 239 -9.74 -4.49 -0.87
CA ILE A 239 -9.53 -4.39 -2.32
C ILE A 239 -10.47 -3.34 -2.88
N VAL A 240 -9.88 -2.36 -3.56
CA VAL A 240 -10.63 -1.37 -4.35
C VAL A 240 -10.31 -1.56 -5.83
N TYR A 241 -11.31 -1.39 -6.67
CA TYR A 241 -11.24 -1.68 -8.10
C TYR A 241 -11.15 -0.42 -8.97
N ARG A 242 -11.02 0.74 -8.34
CA ARG A 242 -10.82 2.05 -8.98
C ARG A 242 -9.69 2.77 -8.29
N ARG A 243 -8.85 3.45 -9.08
CA ARG A 243 -7.66 4.15 -8.56
C ARG A 243 -8.05 5.39 -7.77
N GLU A 244 -9.20 5.96 -8.11
CA GLU A 244 -9.77 7.18 -7.56
C GLU A 244 -10.32 6.97 -6.13
N GLN A 245 -10.42 5.72 -5.67
CA GLN A 245 -10.74 5.37 -4.27
C GLN A 245 -9.51 5.44 -3.35
N VAL A 246 -8.35 5.80 -3.87
CA VAL A 246 -7.09 5.78 -3.12
C VAL A 246 -6.38 7.13 -3.25
N GLN A 247 -5.87 7.59 -2.11
CA GLN A 247 -4.89 8.66 -2.02
C GLN A 247 -3.70 8.20 -1.17
N LEU A 248 -2.48 8.30 -1.70
CA LEU A 248 -1.27 8.01 -0.94
C LEU A 248 -0.99 9.14 0.07
N ARG A 249 -0.72 8.76 1.32
CA ARG A 249 -0.63 9.73 2.44
C ARG A 249 0.72 9.73 3.11
N TYR A 250 1.30 8.55 3.33
CA TYR A 250 2.59 8.42 3.98
C TYR A 250 3.46 7.34 3.34
N LEU A 251 4.76 7.56 3.34
CA LEU A 251 5.79 6.57 3.05
C LEU A 251 6.54 6.28 4.35
N VAL A 252 6.64 5.01 4.70
CA VAL A 252 7.22 4.53 5.95
C VAL A 252 8.42 3.66 5.62
N ALA A 253 9.60 4.02 6.11
CA ALA A 253 10.79 3.19 6.04
C ALA A 253 11.05 2.57 7.41
N LEU A 254 11.14 1.23 7.44
CA LEU A 254 11.36 0.43 8.63
C LEU A 254 12.59 -0.45 8.43
N ASP A 255 13.40 -0.61 9.47
CA ASP A 255 14.50 -1.55 9.50
C ASP A 255 14.11 -2.76 10.35
N PHE A 256 13.97 -3.92 9.72
CA PHE A 256 13.61 -5.15 10.41
C PHE A 256 14.84 -5.80 11.04
N GLN A 257 14.68 -6.26 12.28
CA GLN A 257 15.73 -6.94 13.04
C GLN A 257 15.53 -8.45 12.96
N ASN A 258 16.64 -9.19 12.84
CA ASN A 258 16.64 -10.65 12.84
C ASN A 258 15.66 -11.25 11.82
N ILE A 259 15.66 -10.73 10.59
CA ILE A 259 14.95 -11.37 9.48
C ILE A 259 15.60 -12.73 9.30
N ALA A 260 14.92 -13.79 9.75
CA ALA A 260 15.34 -15.14 9.43
C ALA A 260 15.40 -15.22 7.90
N CYS A 261 16.53 -15.65 7.35
CA CYS A 261 16.57 -16.03 5.94
C CYS A 261 15.51 -17.11 5.76
N ALA A 262 14.34 -16.75 5.25
CA ALA A 262 13.43 -17.71 4.67
C ALA A 262 14.20 -18.30 3.47
N ALA A 263 14.81 -19.45 3.68
CA ALA A 263 15.28 -20.28 2.59
C ALA A 263 14.03 -20.66 1.79
N TRP A 264 13.91 -20.07 0.61
CA TRP A 264 12.92 -20.43 -0.39
C TRP A 264 13.22 -21.83 -0.93
#